data_AF-A0A2T2YT37-F1
#
_entry.id   AF-A0A2T2YT37-F1
#
_cell.length_a   1.000
_cell.length_b   1.000
_cell.length_c   1.000
_cell.angle_alpha   90.00
_cell.angle_beta   90.00
_cell.angle_gamma   90.00
#
_symmetry.space_group_name_H-M   'P 1'
#
loop_
_entity.id
_entity.type
_entity.pdbx_description
1 polymer ?
#
loop_
_entity_poly.entity_id
_entity_poly.type
_entity_poly.pdbx_seq_one_letter_code
_entity_poly.pdbx_strand_id
1 'polypeptide(L)'
;MTDREGTDPALLEEGRPQPVRTAMNRRAMLLGGVGIGGLALGAGAAVGAQHALATEPSVPVIPATEELMTDHGLLKRILLIYRECGRRLTTGDHLDPAALFHSAQMVHSYIEDFHEGIEEGYIFPRLLRAGKLQDTVRNLLIQHDVGRKITIAIIQSTTTMDMPGMASALGFATADSRADLARLLDRFITMYEPHEAREDTVVFPAFREVTSDGSTFDRISEQIAEAQQKRFGDHGVTGYLDQIADTERQLGIYDLAAFTPPPPD
;
A
#
# COMPACT_ATOMS: atom_id res chain seq x y z
N MET A 1 -44.36 -54.66 19.00
CA MET A 1 -44.68 -56.00 18.49
C MET A 1 -44.55 -55.89 16.98
N THR A 2 -43.40 -56.09 16.34
CA THR A 2 -42.16 -56.87 16.55
C THR A 2 -41.01 -56.12 15.83
N ASP A 3 -39.84 -55.84 16.42
CA ASP A 3 -38.62 -56.70 16.52
C ASP A 3 -38.08 -57.09 15.11
N ARG A 4 -36.83 -56.83 14.66
CA ARG A 4 -35.46 -57.00 15.23
C ARG A 4 -34.38 -56.37 14.29
N GLU A 5 -33.33 -55.69 14.80
CA GLU A 5 -31.90 -56.13 15.02
C GLU A 5 -31.10 -56.47 13.73
N GLY A 6 -29.82 -56.08 13.50
CA GLY A 6 -28.72 -55.47 14.29
C GLY A 6 -27.58 -54.96 13.35
N THR A 7 -26.80 -53.92 13.70
CA THR A 7 -25.44 -53.91 14.36
C THR A 7 -24.32 -54.63 13.58
N ASP A 8 -23.38 -53.94 12.90
CA ASP A 8 -22.07 -53.32 13.33
C ASP A 8 -20.88 -54.19 12.78
N PRO A 9 -19.55 -53.88 12.81
CA PRO A 9 -18.73 -52.63 12.85
C PRO A 9 -17.52 -52.58 11.86
N ALA A 10 -16.87 -51.39 11.79
CA ALA A 10 -15.41 -51.09 11.65
C ALA A 10 -14.62 -51.54 10.38
N LEU A 11 -13.52 -50.93 9.88
CA LEU A 11 -12.40 -50.16 10.45
C LEU A 11 -11.75 -49.23 9.38
N LEU A 12 -11.31 -48.05 9.84
CA LEU A 12 -10.01 -47.36 9.63
C LEU A 12 -9.33 -47.38 8.24
N GLU A 13 -9.04 -46.19 7.68
CA GLU A 13 -7.68 -45.60 7.79
C GLU A 13 -7.60 -44.18 7.19
N GLU A 14 -6.73 -43.38 7.82
CA GLU A 14 -6.43 -41.98 7.56
C GLU A 14 -5.65 -41.75 6.25
N GLY A 15 -6.00 -40.71 5.51
CA GLY A 15 -5.26 -40.25 4.32
C GLY A 15 -4.79 -38.80 4.46
N ARG A 16 -3.60 -38.60 5.03
CA ARG A 16 -2.87 -37.32 5.06
C ARG A 16 -2.43 -36.92 3.64
N PRO A 17 -2.61 -35.68 3.18
CA PRO A 17 -1.98 -35.23 1.94
C PRO A 17 -0.49 -34.91 2.17
N GLN A 18 0.39 -35.60 1.40
CA GLN A 18 1.83 -35.36 1.33
C GLN A 18 2.17 -34.35 0.20
N PRO A 19 3.28 -33.60 0.30
CA PRO A 19 3.58 -32.48 -0.56
C PRO A 19 4.17 -32.90 -1.91
N VAL A 20 3.71 -32.24 -2.98
CA VAL A 20 4.27 -32.35 -4.32
C VAL A 20 5.62 -31.61 -4.35
N ARG A 21 6.71 -32.38 -4.47
CA ARG A 21 8.05 -31.87 -4.78
C ARG A 21 8.19 -31.76 -6.30
N THR A 22 8.22 -30.53 -6.82
CA THR A 22 8.55 -30.29 -8.22
C THR A 22 10.06 -30.36 -8.40
N ALA A 23 10.54 -31.41 -9.06
CA ALA A 23 11.94 -31.61 -9.37
C ALA A 23 12.40 -30.65 -10.48
N MET A 24 13.53 -29.99 -10.25
CA MET A 24 14.21 -29.12 -11.20
C MET A 24 14.78 -29.94 -12.37
N ASN A 25 14.42 -29.56 -13.60
CA ASN A 25 15.00 -30.09 -14.82
C ASN A 25 16.47 -29.63 -14.95
N ARG A 26 17.41 -30.58 -14.80
CA ARG A 26 18.80 -30.43 -15.24
C ARG A 26 19.00 -31.17 -16.56
N ARG A 27 19.15 -30.43 -17.66
CA ARG A 27 19.75 -30.92 -18.90
C ARG A 27 20.76 -29.89 -19.39
N ALA A 28 22.01 -30.08 -18.98
CA ALA A 28 23.16 -29.55 -19.71
C ALA A 28 23.90 -30.77 -20.28
N MET A 29 23.87 -30.90 -21.60
CA MET A 29 24.63 -31.90 -22.34
C MET A 29 26.11 -31.52 -22.38
N LEU A 30 26.93 -32.55 -22.20
CA LEU A 30 28.37 -32.61 -22.41
C LEU A 30 28.76 -32.16 -23.83
N LEU A 31 29.97 -31.62 -24.00
CA LEU A 31 31.08 -32.30 -24.68
C LEU A 31 32.27 -31.34 -24.89
N GLY A 32 33.49 -31.90 -24.77
CA GLY A 32 34.69 -31.32 -25.37
C GLY A 32 35.88 -31.16 -24.42
N GLY A 33 36.52 -32.26 -24.05
CA GLY A 33 37.89 -32.22 -23.53
C GLY A 33 38.90 -32.36 -24.65
N VAL A 34 40.06 -31.69 -24.53
CA VAL A 34 41.39 -32.16 -24.94
C VAL A 34 42.40 -31.33 -24.12
N GLY A 35 43.30 -32.00 -23.41
CA GLY A 35 44.52 -31.38 -22.88
C GLY A 35 45.66 -31.48 -23.90
N ILE A 36 46.66 -30.60 -23.77
CA ILE A 36 48.11 -30.83 -23.94
C ILE A 36 48.80 -29.49 -23.64
N GLY A 37 49.91 -29.56 -22.90
CA GLY A 37 50.71 -28.40 -22.50
C GLY A 37 51.50 -27.73 -23.63
N GLY A 38 52.05 -26.58 -23.30
CA GLY A 38 53.02 -25.86 -24.13
C GLY A 38 53.28 -24.46 -23.58
N LEU A 39 54.47 -24.26 -23.01
CA LEU A 39 55.04 -22.93 -22.84
C LEU A 39 55.27 -22.32 -24.23
N ALA A 40 54.72 -21.12 -24.47
CA ALA A 40 55.20 -20.22 -25.52
C ALA A 40 55.13 -18.78 -25.00
N LEU A 41 56.31 -18.19 -24.83
CA LEU A 41 56.52 -16.75 -24.67
C LEU A 41 56.03 -16.04 -25.95
N GLY A 42 55.10 -15.10 -25.79
CA GLY A 42 54.64 -14.23 -26.86
C GLY A 42 54.08 -12.94 -26.28
N ALA A 43 54.85 -11.86 -26.42
CA ALA A 43 54.42 -10.51 -26.10
C ALA A 43 53.25 -10.11 -27.01
N GLY A 44 52.09 -9.87 -26.42
CA GLY A 44 50.91 -9.35 -27.10
C GLY A 44 50.11 -8.53 -26.11
N ALA A 45 50.07 -7.22 -26.33
CA ALA A 45 49.36 -6.26 -25.49
C ALA A 45 47.90 -6.68 -25.30
N ALA A 46 47.53 -7.03 -24.07
CA ALA A 46 46.14 -7.16 -23.66
C ALA A 46 45.54 -5.75 -23.61
N VAL A 47 44.92 -5.33 -24.73
CA VAL A 47 43.96 -4.23 -24.71
C VAL A 47 42.76 -4.77 -23.93
N GLY A 48 42.76 -4.49 -22.62
CA GLY A 48 41.62 -4.68 -21.76
C GLY A 48 40.50 -3.74 -22.19
N ALA A 49 39.70 -4.16 -23.16
CA ALA A 49 38.38 -3.60 -23.37
C ALA A 49 37.49 -4.11 -22.24
N GLN A 50 37.66 -3.53 -21.05
CA GLN A 50 36.61 -3.52 -20.06
C GLN A 50 35.50 -2.66 -20.65
N HIS A 51 34.55 -3.30 -21.33
CA HIS A 51 33.24 -2.71 -21.51
C HIS A 51 32.72 -2.46 -20.10
N ALA A 52 32.88 -1.23 -19.63
CA ALA A 52 32.00 -0.69 -18.61
C ALA A 52 30.60 -0.92 -19.15
N LEU A 53 29.90 -1.91 -18.58
CA LEU A 53 28.46 -1.97 -18.67
C LEU A 53 28.00 -0.58 -18.25
N ALA A 54 27.55 0.20 -19.23
CA ALA A 54 26.88 1.45 -18.96
C ALA A 54 25.73 1.07 -18.01
N THR A 55 25.84 1.48 -16.76
CA THR A 55 24.71 1.51 -15.85
C THR A 55 23.64 2.31 -16.58
N GLU A 56 22.52 1.65 -16.88
CA GLU A 56 21.27 2.30 -17.28
C GLU A 56 21.12 3.58 -16.43
N PRO A 57 20.70 4.71 -17.02
CA PRO A 57 20.51 5.93 -16.23
C PRO A 57 19.57 5.59 -15.09
N SER A 58 20.10 5.53 -13.87
CA SER A 58 19.31 5.28 -12.68
C SER A 58 18.31 6.42 -12.62
N VAL A 59 17.01 6.11 -12.67
CA VAL A 59 15.97 7.06 -12.31
C VAL A 59 16.43 7.77 -11.03
N PRO A 60 16.48 9.11 -10.99
CA PRO A 60 16.95 9.82 -9.82
C PRO A 60 16.19 9.36 -8.58
N VAL A 61 16.91 8.89 -7.56
CA VAL A 61 16.30 8.45 -6.31
C VAL A 61 15.70 9.68 -5.63
N ILE A 62 14.38 9.68 -5.48
CA ILE A 62 13.67 10.73 -4.75
C ILE A 62 13.99 10.57 -3.26
N PRO A 63 14.32 11.66 -2.54
CA PRO A 63 14.58 11.58 -1.11
C PRO A 63 13.40 10.96 -0.35
N ALA A 64 13.67 10.05 0.59
CA ALA A 64 12.65 9.31 1.35
C ALA A 64 11.50 10.19 1.87
N THR A 65 11.83 11.35 2.46
CA THR A 65 10.80 12.26 3.00
C THR A 65 9.98 12.96 1.93
N GLU A 66 10.57 13.24 0.75
CA GLU A 66 9.84 13.86 -0.37
C GLU A 66 8.87 12.86 -1.00
N GLU A 67 9.27 11.58 -1.10
CA GLU A 67 8.40 10.49 -1.54
C GLU A 67 7.21 10.33 -0.58
N LEU A 68 7.47 10.18 0.72
CA LEU A 68 6.41 10.01 1.73
C LEU A 68 5.48 11.24 1.81
N MET A 69 6.00 12.46 1.65
CA MET A 69 5.15 13.66 1.57
C MET A 69 4.30 13.69 0.29
N THR A 70 4.77 13.09 -0.80
CA THR A 70 3.97 12.94 -2.03
C THR A 70 2.81 11.98 -1.79
N ASP A 71 3.04 10.88 -1.07
CA ASP A 71 1.99 9.95 -0.64
C ASP A 71 0.96 10.63 0.27
N HIS A 72 1.37 11.53 1.17
CA HIS A 72 0.43 12.37 1.94
C HIS A 72 -0.39 13.29 1.04
N GLY A 73 0.21 13.86 -0.01
CA GLY A 73 -0.54 14.61 -1.03
C GLY A 73 -1.63 13.78 -1.71
N LEU A 74 -1.34 12.50 -2.00
CA LEU A 74 -2.31 11.52 -2.49
C LEU A 74 -3.43 11.28 -1.46
N LEU A 75 -3.08 10.98 -0.21
CA LEU A 75 -4.03 10.77 0.89
C LEU A 75 -4.95 11.98 1.07
N LYS A 76 -4.39 13.20 1.08
CA LYS A 76 -5.14 14.46 1.20
C LYS A 76 -6.26 14.57 0.17
N ARG A 77 -6.01 14.18 -1.08
CA ARG A 77 -7.03 14.15 -2.14
C ARG A 77 -8.13 13.12 -1.86
N ILE A 78 -7.76 11.95 -1.33
CA ILE A 78 -8.75 10.96 -0.86
C ILE A 78 -9.58 11.51 0.31
N LEU A 79 -8.99 12.28 1.23
CA LEU A 79 -9.74 12.93 2.31
C LEU A 79 -10.78 13.94 1.77
N LEU A 80 -10.48 14.64 0.67
CA LEU A 80 -11.47 15.48 -0.03
C LEU A 80 -12.61 14.65 -0.61
N ILE A 81 -12.31 13.50 -1.23
CA ILE A 81 -13.31 12.54 -1.72
C ILE A 81 -14.20 12.06 -0.56
N TYR A 82 -13.61 11.63 0.56
CA TYR A 82 -14.36 11.18 1.73
C TYR A 82 -15.25 12.28 2.30
N ARG A 83 -14.79 13.54 2.31
CA ARG A 83 -15.58 14.69 2.77
C ARG A 83 -16.81 14.92 1.90
N GLU A 84 -16.65 14.88 0.57
CA GLU A 84 -17.79 15.03 -0.35
C GLU A 84 -18.75 13.83 -0.28
N CYS A 85 -18.23 12.60 -0.23
CA CYS A 85 -19.05 11.40 -0.03
C CYS A 85 -19.84 11.47 1.28
N GLY A 86 -19.21 11.89 2.38
CA GLY A 86 -19.85 12.12 3.66
C GLY A 86 -20.99 13.14 3.58
N ARG A 87 -20.76 14.29 2.92
CA ARG A 87 -21.78 15.30 2.67
C ARG A 87 -22.99 14.73 1.92
N ARG A 88 -22.76 13.95 0.85
CA ARG A 88 -23.84 13.30 0.06
C ARG A 88 -24.60 12.26 0.86
N LEU A 89 -23.91 11.47 1.68
CA LEU A 89 -24.54 10.50 2.59
C LEU A 89 -25.48 11.19 3.57
N THR A 90 -25.07 12.33 4.15
CA THR A 90 -25.87 13.10 5.11
C THR A 90 -27.05 13.82 4.45
N THR A 91 -26.86 14.37 3.25
CA THR A 91 -27.90 15.14 2.53
C THR A 91 -28.89 14.27 1.75
N GLY A 92 -28.54 13.00 1.50
CA GLY A 92 -29.33 12.10 0.67
C GLY A 92 -29.08 12.27 -0.83
N ASP A 93 -28.08 13.06 -1.22
CA ASP A 93 -27.66 13.21 -2.61
C ASP A 93 -27.23 11.87 -3.22
N HIS A 94 -27.30 11.78 -4.54
CA HIS A 94 -26.83 10.61 -5.28
C HIS A 94 -25.31 10.40 -5.08
N LEU A 95 -24.95 9.21 -4.61
CA LEU A 95 -23.58 8.75 -4.45
C LEU A 95 -23.43 7.40 -5.14
N ASP A 96 -22.50 7.32 -6.10
CA ASP A 96 -22.08 6.05 -6.67
C ASP A 96 -21.21 5.29 -5.65
N PRO A 97 -21.58 4.06 -5.26
CA PRO A 97 -20.78 3.26 -4.34
C PRO A 97 -19.34 3.02 -4.81
N ALA A 98 -19.12 2.95 -6.13
CA ALA A 98 -17.81 2.69 -6.71
C ALA A 98 -16.79 3.78 -6.36
N ALA A 99 -17.22 5.04 -6.29
CA ALA A 99 -16.34 6.16 -5.94
C ALA A 99 -15.71 5.97 -4.54
N LEU A 100 -16.52 5.55 -3.57
CA LEU A 100 -16.05 5.35 -2.20
C LEU A 100 -15.31 4.01 -2.04
N PHE A 101 -15.79 2.95 -2.70
CA PHE A 101 -15.14 1.64 -2.67
C PHE A 101 -13.71 1.70 -3.23
N HIS A 102 -13.52 2.26 -4.43
CA HIS A 102 -12.19 2.36 -5.03
C HIS A 102 -11.26 3.28 -4.22
N SER A 103 -11.79 4.40 -3.70
CA SER A 103 -11.01 5.29 -2.82
C SER A 103 -10.51 4.56 -1.57
N ALA A 104 -11.37 3.77 -0.92
CA ALA A 104 -10.99 2.99 0.25
C ALA A 104 -10.02 1.84 -0.09
N GLN A 105 -10.13 1.23 -1.27
CA GLN A 105 -9.14 0.27 -1.74
C GLN A 105 -7.77 0.90 -1.96
N MET A 106 -7.70 2.13 -2.49
CA MET A 106 -6.43 2.85 -2.65
C MET A 106 -5.81 3.18 -1.28
N VAL A 107 -6.61 3.60 -0.30
CA VAL A 107 -6.13 3.77 1.08
C VAL A 107 -5.55 2.45 1.61
N HIS A 108 -6.29 1.35 1.50
CA HIS A 108 -5.82 0.06 1.98
C HIS A 108 -4.51 -0.38 1.32
N SER A 109 -4.44 -0.39 -0.01
CA SER A 109 -3.31 -0.97 -0.73
C SER A 109 -2.08 -0.08 -0.83
N TYR A 110 -2.27 1.24 -0.87
CA TYR A 110 -1.20 2.21 -1.07
C TYR A 110 -0.82 2.94 0.22
N ILE A 111 -1.78 3.48 0.96
CA ILE A 111 -1.48 4.20 2.19
C ILE A 111 -1.15 3.21 3.32
N GLU A 112 -2.06 2.31 3.65
CA GLU A 112 -1.94 1.47 4.84
C GLU A 112 -0.95 0.31 4.67
N ASP A 113 -1.00 -0.40 3.53
CA ASP A 113 -0.14 -1.56 3.28
C ASP A 113 1.28 -1.16 2.85
N PHE A 114 1.44 -0.02 2.16
CA PHE A 114 2.73 0.38 1.58
C PHE A 114 3.34 1.58 2.31
N HIS A 115 2.72 2.76 2.26
CA HIS A 115 3.28 3.98 2.85
C HIS A 115 3.50 3.83 4.36
N GLU A 116 2.47 3.49 5.13
CA GLU A 116 2.59 3.24 6.58
C GLU A 116 3.55 2.07 6.85
N GLY A 117 3.58 1.06 5.97
CA GLY A 117 4.54 -0.04 6.05
C GLY A 117 6.00 0.42 5.91
N ILE A 118 6.27 1.44 5.09
CA ILE A 118 7.60 2.07 5.01
C ILE A 118 7.93 2.79 6.31
N GLU A 119 6.98 3.53 6.88
CA GLU A 119 7.21 4.25 8.13
C GLU A 119 7.50 3.30 9.30
N GLU A 120 6.66 2.28 9.45
CA GLU A 120 6.77 1.23 10.45
C GLU A 120 8.07 0.43 10.32
N GLY A 121 8.50 0.15 9.08
CA GLY A 121 9.69 -0.65 8.79
C GLY A 121 11.02 0.12 8.81
N TYR A 122 11.01 1.37 8.34
CA TYR A 122 12.24 2.13 8.08
C TYR A 122 12.35 3.40 8.93
N ILE A 123 11.27 4.14 9.14
CA ILE A 123 11.34 5.48 9.75
C ILE A 123 11.27 5.38 11.28
N PHE A 124 10.16 4.88 11.82
CA PHE A 124 9.89 4.82 13.25
C PHE A 124 10.97 4.08 14.05
N PRO A 125 11.52 2.93 13.60
CA PRO A 125 12.55 2.22 14.36
C PRO A 125 13.82 3.04 14.61
N ARG A 126 14.14 4.00 13.74
CA ARG A 126 15.34 4.85 13.87
C ARG A 126 15.13 5.94 14.91
N LEU A 127 13.95 6.55 14.91
CA LEU A 127 13.55 7.50 15.95
C LEU A 127 13.57 6.85 17.34
N LEU A 128 12.99 5.66 17.45
CA LEU A 128 12.97 4.90 18.70
C LEU A 128 14.38 4.53 19.17
N ARG A 129 15.26 4.06 18.28
CA ARG A 129 16.67 3.76 18.63
C ARG A 129 17.45 5.01 19.08
N ALA A 130 17.13 6.17 18.53
CA ALA A 130 17.71 7.45 18.94
C ALA A 130 17.05 8.03 20.20
N GLY A 131 16.06 7.34 20.79
CA GLY A 131 15.33 7.81 21.97
C GLY A 131 14.39 8.99 21.71
N LYS A 132 14.09 9.31 20.45
CA LYS A 132 13.23 10.45 20.06
C LYS A 132 11.78 10.03 19.82
N LEU A 133 10.85 10.93 20.14
CA LEU A 133 9.43 10.87 19.75
C LEU A 133 8.68 9.58 20.14
N GLN A 134 9.06 8.91 21.23
CA GLN A 134 8.53 7.60 21.62
C GLN A 134 6.99 7.57 21.74
N ASP A 135 6.40 8.56 22.41
CA ASP A 135 4.94 8.62 22.57
C ASP A 135 4.23 8.99 21.26
N THR A 136 4.84 9.86 20.44
CA THR A 136 4.32 10.19 19.11
C THR A 136 4.30 8.95 18.22
N VAL A 137 5.42 8.24 18.10
CA VAL A 137 5.51 6.99 17.33
C VAL A 137 4.50 5.94 17.82
N ARG A 138 4.35 5.79 19.15
CA ARG A 138 3.34 4.87 19.70
C ARG A 138 1.92 5.25 19.25
N ASN A 139 1.58 6.54 19.28
CA ASN A 139 0.26 6.99 18.87
C ASN A 139 0.03 6.83 17.36
N LEU A 140 1.05 7.08 16.51
CA LEU A 140 0.96 6.87 15.07
C LEU A 140 0.70 5.40 14.74
N LEU A 141 1.42 4.47 15.39
CA LEU A 141 1.18 3.03 15.24
C LEU A 141 -0.25 2.60 15.64
N ILE A 142 -0.79 3.20 16.71
CA ILE A 142 -2.19 2.97 17.10
C ILE A 142 -3.14 3.53 16.05
N GLN A 143 -2.83 4.70 15.49
CA GLN A 143 -3.63 5.33 14.45
C GLN A 143 -3.62 4.53 13.15
N HIS A 144 -2.48 3.97 12.72
CA HIS A 144 -2.41 3.05 11.57
C HIS A 144 -3.32 1.83 11.76
N ASP A 145 -3.28 1.18 12.92
CA ASP A 145 -4.15 0.03 13.22
C ASP A 145 -5.64 0.40 13.24
N VAL A 146 -5.99 1.57 13.78
CA VAL A 146 -7.37 2.07 13.75
C VAL A 146 -7.79 2.46 12.33
N GLY A 147 -6.91 3.07 11.54
CA GLY A 147 -7.10 3.42 10.14
C GLY A 147 -7.51 2.20 9.32
N ARG A 148 -6.70 1.14 9.37
CA ARG A 148 -6.98 -0.15 8.70
C ARG A 148 -8.36 -0.72 9.03
N LYS A 149 -8.78 -0.63 10.29
CA LYS A 149 -10.11 -1.11 10.72
C LYS A 149 -11.23 -0.26 10.16
N ILE A 150 -11.07 1.07 10.12
CA ILE A 150 -12.05 1.98 9.54
C ILE A 150 -12.13 1.76 8.02
N THR A 151 -11.01 1.63 7.33
CA THR A 151 -10.94 1.38 5.89
C THR A 151 -11.67 0.09 5.52
N ILE A 152 -11.45 -1.00 6.24
CA ILE A 152 -12.18 -2.26 6.04
C ILE A 152 -13.69 -2.05 6.22
N ALA A 153 -14.12 -1.31 7.24
CA ALA A 153 -15.54 -1.03 7.48
C ALA A 153 -16.17 -0.18 6.35
N ILE A 154 -15.42 0.78 5.80
CA ILE A 154 -15.86 1.57 4.63
C ILE A 154 -16.03 0.65 3.41
N ILE A 155 -15.02 -0.17 3.10
CA ILE A 155 -15.07 -1.14 1.99
C ILE A 155 -16.31 -2.02 2.13
N GLN A 156 -16.51 -2.65 3.29
CA GLN A 156 -17.67 -3.51 3.56
C GLN A 156 -19.00 -2.78 3.37
N SER A 157 -19.09 -1.54 3.85
CA SER A 157 -20.30 -0.72 3.71
C SER A 157 -20.64 -0.40 2.25
N THR A 158 -19.61 -0.30 1.40
CA THR A 158 -19.75 0.00 -0.04
C THR A 158 -19.96 -1.22 -0.93
N THR A 159 -19.76 -2.43 -0.40
CA THR A 159 -20.07 -3.67 -1.12
C THR A 159 -21.53 -4.05 -1.01
N THR A 160 -22.03 -4.74 -2.03
CA THR A 160 -23.35 -5.34 -2.02
C THR A 160 -23.33 -6.63 -1.20
N MET A 161 -24.25 -6.76 -0.25
CA MET A 161 -24.38 -7.96 0.57
C MET A 161 -25.50 -8.86 0.04
N ASP A 162 -25.16 -10.10 -0.27
CA ASP A 162 -26.14 -11.14 -0.60
C ASP A 162 -26.66 -11.76 0.71
N MET A 163 -27.91 -11.44 1.06
CA MET A 163 -28.58 -12.00 2.24
C MET A 163 -29.66 -12.99 1.81
N PRO A 164 -29.66 -14.24 2.30
CA PRO A 164 -30.68 -15.24 1.94
C PRO A 164 -32.10 -14.71 2.22
N GLY A 165 -32.92 -14.62 1.16
CA GLY A 165 -34.30 -14.14 1.25
C GLY A 165 -34.50 -12.63 1.11
N MET A 166 -33.44 -11.85 0.85
CA MET A 166 -33.54 -10.43 0.46
C MET A 166 -32.89 -10.18 -0.90
N ALA A 167 -33.34 -9.14 -1.60
CA ALA A 167 -32.62 -8.62 -2.77
C ALA A 167 -31.25 -8.09 -2.31
N SER A 168 -30.22 -8.23 -3.16
CA SER A 168 -28.89 -7.73 -2.79
C SER A 168 -28.92 -6.21 -2.65
N ALA A 169 -28.29 -5.71 -1.59
CA ALA A 169 -28.32 -4.30 -1.24
C ALA A 169 -26.96 -3.85 -0.69
N LEU A 170 -26.65 -2.57 -0.89
CA LEU A 170 -25.46 -1.96 -0.33
C LEU A 170 -25.58 -1.85 1.19
N GLY A 171 -24.44 -1.90 1.89
CA GLY A 171 -24.39 -1.67 3.34
C GLY A 171 -25.01 -0.34 3.76
N PHE A 172 -24.94 0.71 2.91
CA PHE A 172 -25.53 2.03 3.16
C PHE A 172 -26.93 2.26 2.52
N ALA A 173 -27.74 1.21 2.34
CA ALA A 173 -29.07 1.34 1.73
C ALA A 173 -30.12 2.09 2.58
N THR A 174 -29.92 2.25 3.89
CA THR A 174 -30.88 2.91 4.80
C THR A 174 -30.34 4.25 5.31
N ALA A 175 -31.22 5.08 5.89
CA ALA A 175 -30.80 6.35 6.49
C ALA A 175 -29.80 6.14 7.65
N ASP A 176 -30.03 5.12 8.48
CA ASP A 176 -29.15 4.79 9.60
C ASP A 176 -27.77 4.35 9.12
N SER A 177 -27.72 3.45 8.12
CA SER A 177 -26.43 2.97 7.62
C SER A 177 -25.67 4.00 6.80
N ARG A 178 -26.36 4.96 6.14
CA ARG A 178 -25.73 6.17 5.60
C ARG A 178 -25.12 7.03 6.69
N ALA A 179 -25.82 7.22 7.81
CA ALA A 179 -25.32 8.01 8.92
C ALA A 179 -24.13 7.33 9.62
N ASP A 180 -24.13 6.00 9.74
CA ASP A 180 -22.98 5.23 10.23
C ASP A 180 -21.75 5.39 9.32
N LEU A 181 -21.94 5.24 8.01
CA LEU A 181 -20.85 5.40 7.05
C LEU A 181 -20.30 6.84 7.05
N ALA A 182 -21.16 7.85 7.09
CA ALA A 182 -20.72 9.24 7.19
C ALA A 182 -19.87 9.50 8.46
N ARG A 183 -20.24 8.89 9.60
CA ARG A 183 -19.43 8.97 10.83
C ARG A 183 -18.08 8.27 10.71
N LEU A 184 -18.00 7.16 9.97
CA LEU A 184 -16.72 6.48 9.72
C LEU A 184 -15.78 7.36 8.89
N LEU A 185 -16.31 7.98 7.83
CA LEU A 185 -15.54 8.91 6.98
C LEU A 185 -15.04 10.11 7.80
N ASP A 186 -15.90 10.72 8.61
CA ASP A 186 -15.55 11.84 9.48
C ASP A 186 -14.47 11.48 10.50
N ARG A 187 -14.56 10.30 11.12
CA ARG A 187 -13.53 9.78 12.04
C ARG A 187 -12.19 9.57 11.35
N PHE A 188 -12.20 9.02 10.14
CA PHE A 188 -10.98 8.80 9.36
C PHE A 188 -10.31 10.14 9.05
N ILE A 189 -11.06 11.11 8.52
CA ILE A 189 -10.57 12.46 8.21
C ILE A 189 -10.00 13.14 9.47
N THR A 190 -10.78 13.15 10.56
CA THR A 190 -10.39 13.79 11.82
C THR A 190 -9.10 13.20 12.41
N MET A 191 -8.83 11.91 12.14
CA MET A 191 -7.60 11.25 12.57
C MET A 191 -6.43 11.56 11.62
N TYR A 192 -6.61 11.38 10.31
CA TYR A 192 -5.50 11.45 9.35
C TYR A 192 -5.02 12.87 9.07
N GLU A 193 -5.88 13.90 9.14
CA GLU A 193 -5.45 15.28 8.93
C GLU A 193 -4.35 15.76 9.90
N PRO A 194 -4.48 15.57 11.24
CA PRO A 194 -3.39 15.88 12.17
C PRO A 194 -2.27 14.83 12.15
N HIS A 195 -2.54 13.60 11.71
CA HIS A 195 -1.56 12.51 11.60
C HIS A 195 -0.46 12.86 10.58
N GLU A 196 -0.85 13.01 9.32
CA GLU A 196 0.09 13.31 8.22
C GLU A 196 0.77 14.67 8.43
N ALA A 197 0.04 15.65 8.99
CA ALA A 197 0.61 16.96 9.32
C ALA A 197 1.71 16.84 10.39
N ARG A 198 1.56 15.93 11.36
CA ARG A 198 2.58 15.71 12.40
C ARG A 198 3.76 14.92 11.86
N GLU A 199 3.52 14.00 10.94
CA GLU A 199 4.60 13.30 10.26
C GLU A 199 5.47 14.25 9.45
N ASP A 200 4.86 15.04 8.58
CA ASP A 200 5.53 16.02 7.73
C ASP A 200 6.36 17.03 8.51
N THR A 201 5.81 17.53 9.61
CA THR A 201 6.38 18.69 10.32
C THR A 201 7.21 18.35 11.54
N VAL A 202 7.14 17.11 12.03
CA VAL A 202 7.85 16.69 13.25
C VAL A 202 8.58 15.36 13.08
N VAL A 203 7.93 14.32 12.54
CA VAL A 203 8.55 12.99 12.41
C VAL A 203 9.63 13.01 11.34
N PHE A 204 9.33 13.48 10.14
CA PHE A 204 10.28 13.51 9.02
C PHE A 204 11.47 14.44 9.27
N PRO A 205 11.33 15.64 9.88
CA PRO A 205 12.47 16.43 10.31
C PRO A 205 13.32 15.73 11.37
N ALA A 206 12.71 15.11 12.40
CA ALA A 206 13.47 14.35 13.39
C ALA A 206 14.18 13.14 12.77
N PHE A 207 13.57 12.51 11.76
CA PHE A 207 14.17 11.43 11.00
C PHE A 207 15.40 11.89 10.22
N ARG A 208 15.32 13.05 9.56
CA ARG A 208 16.47 13.70 8.91
C ARG A 208 17.61 13.98 9.90
N GLU A 209 17.30 14.46 11.10
CA GLU A 209 18.32 14.70 12.13
C GLU A 209 19.04 13.42 12.57
N VAL A 210 18.30 12.33 12.81
CA VAL A 210 18.92 11.06 13.27
C VAL A 210 19.58 10.26 12.15
N THR A 211 19.48 10.74 10.90
CA THR A 211 20.14 10.18 9.71
C THR A 211 21.07 11.21 9.04
N SER A 212 21.57 12.17 9.82
CA SER A 212 22.40 13.27 9.34
C SER A 212 23.77 12.85 8.80
N ASP A 213 24.16 11.57 8.95
CA ASP A 213 25.34 11.00 8.30
C ASP A 213 25.21 10.94 6.77
N GLY A 214 24.01 11.19 6.22
CA GLY A 214 23.71 11.18 4.80
C GLY A 214 23.63 9.76 4.23
N SER A 215 24.64 8.95 4.47
CA SER A 215 24.74 7.57 3.95
C SER A 215 23.57 6.67 4.38
N THR A 216 23.02 6.89 5.58
CA THR A 216 21.85 6.16 6.07
C THR A 216 20.57 6.68 5.45
N PHE A 217 20.45 8.00 5.28
CA PHE A 217 19.30 8.61 4.63
C PHE A 217 19.20 8.19 3.15
N ASP A 218 20.31 8.26 2.43
CA ASP A 218 20.38 7.92 1.00
C ASP A 218 20.03 6.46 0.76
N ARG A 219 20.59 5.55 1.56
CA ARG A 219 20.28 4.12 1.50
C ARG A 219 18.80 3.82 1.76
N ILE A 220 18.16 4.55 2.67
CA ILE A 220 16.71 4.37 2.93
C ILE A 220 15.91 4.89 1.74
N SER A 221 16.32 6.01 1.16
CA SER A 221 15.68 6.56 -0.05
C SER A 221 15.76 5.57 -1.21
N GLU A 222 16.93 4.95 -1.43
CA GLU A 222 17.11 3.86 -2.40
C GLU A 222 16.20 2.66 -2.11
N GLN A 223 16.12 2.22 -0.85
CA GLN A 223 15.24 1.11 -0.45
C GLN A 223 13.76 1.38 -0.69
N ILE A 224 13.32 2.63 -0.47
CA ILE A 224 11.94 3.05 -0.74
C ILE A 224 11.68 3.05 -2.24
N ALA A 225 12.58 3.62 -3.05
CA ALA A 225 12.46 3.62 -4.51
C ALA A 225 12.40 2.18 -5.07
N GLU A 226 13.25 1.28 -4.59
CA GLU A 226 13.21 -0.14 -4.97
C GLU A 226 11.89 -0.81 -4.57
N ALA A 227 11.40 -0.55 -3.35
CA ALA A 227 10.13 -1.10 -2.87
C ALA A 227 8.95 -0.60 -3.71
N GLN A 228 8.94 0.68 -4.07
CA GLN A 228 7.91 1.29 -4.90
C GLN A 228 7.92 0.68 -6.32
N GLN A 229 9.08 0.65 -6.98
CA GLN A 229 9.23 0.05 -8.31
C GLN A 229 8.81 -1.42 -8.31
N LYS A 230 9.19 -2.18 -7.27
CA LYS A 230 8.82 -3.59 -7.15
C LYS A 230 7.31 -3.78 -6.96
N ARG A 231 6.66 -2.89 -6.22
CA ARG A 231 5.24 -3.03 -5.85
C ARG A 231 4.31 -2.51 -6.94
N PHE A 232 4.64 -1.39 -7.58
CA PHE A 232 3.73 -0.66 -8.47
C PHE A 232 4.23 -0.54 -9.90
N GLY A 233 5.48 -0.94 -10.18
CA GLY A 233 6.09 -0.83 -11.50
C GLY A 233 6.11 0.61 -12.01
N ASP A 234 6.11 0.76 -13.33
CA ASP A 234 6.32 2.04 -14.00
C ASP A 234 5.15 3.03 -13.82
N HIS A 235 3.99 2.56 -13.36
CA HIS A 235 2.83 3.43 -13.10
C HIS A 235 2.85 4.06 -11.70
N GLY A 236 3.67 3.53 -10.77
CA GLY A 236 3.97 4.14 -9.46
C GLY A 236 2.80 4.84 -8.76
N VAL A 237 3.09 5.98 -8.14
CA VAL A 237 2.10 6.90 -7.55
C VAL A 237 1.18 7.53 -8.62
N THR A 238 1.69 7.72 -9.85
CA THR A 238 0.95 8.42 -10.92
C THR A 238 -0.35 7.72 -11.31
N GLY A 239 -0.34 6.38 -11.38
CA GLY A 239 -1.53 5.60 -11.70
C GLY A 239 -2.62 5.69 -10.62
N TYR A 240 -2.25 5.92 -9.36
CA TYR A 240 -3.22 6.20 -8.29
C TYR A 240 -3.75 7.64 -8.37
N LEU A 241 -2.88 8.61 -8.66
CA LEU A 241 -3.28 10.00 -8.83
C LEU A 241 -4.27 10.21 -10.00
N ASP A 242 -4.14 9.41 -11.07
CA ASP A 242 -5.09 9.40 -12.19
C ASP A 242 -6.46 8.85 -11.76
N GLN A 243 -6.49 7.72 -11.03
CA GLN A 243 -7.73 7.14 -10.49
C GLN A 243 -8.44 8.09 -9.51
N ILE A 244 -7.68 8.78 -8.68
CA ILE A 244 -8.21 9.83 -7.79
C ILE A 244 -8.79 10.98 -8.60
N ALA A 245 -8.07 11.45 -9.65
CA ALA A 245 -8.56 12.51 -10.51
C ALA A 245 -9.89 12.14 -11.20
N ASP A 246 -10.04 10.89 -11.65
CA ASP A 246 -11.29 10.40 -12.22
C ASP A 246 -12.43 10.38 -11.20
N THR A 247 -12.15 9.96 -9.97
CA THR A 247 -13.12 9.98 -8.87
C THR A 247 -13.52 11.40 -8.50
N GLU A 248 -12.57 12.33 -8.41
CA GLU A 248 -12.84 13.75 -8.19
C GLU A 248 -13.70 14.34 -9.31
N ARG A 249 -13.45 13.98 -10.57
CA ARG A 249 -14.29 14.39 -11.72
C ARG A 249 -15.71 13.87 -11.58
N GLN A 250 -15.87 12.59 -11.24
CA GLN A 250 -17.19 11.97 -11.00
C GLN A 250 -17.96 12.68 -9.87
N LEU A 251 -17.26 13.10 -8.82
CA LEU A 251 -17.83 13.80 -7.68
C LEU A 251 -17.96 15.32 -7.89
N GLY A 252 -17.48 15.87 -9.00
CA GLY A 252 -17.54 17.31 -9.28
C GLY A 252 -16.62 18.14 -8.38
N ILE A 253 -15.55 17.56 -7.86
CA ILE A 253 -14.57 18.22 -6.97
C ILE A 253 -13.16 18.29 -7.58
N TYR A 254 -13.02 18.05 -8.89
CA TYR A 254 -11.73 18.07 -9.59
C TYR A 254 -11.22 19.48 -9.90
N ASP A 255 -12.12 20.40 -10.25
CA ASP A 255 -11.73 21.75 -10.67
C ASP A 255 -11.30 22.59 -9.46
N LEU A 256 -10.02 22.94 -9.40
CA LEU A 256 -9.46 23.79 -8.34
C LEU A 256 -10.19 25.14 -8.23
N ALA A 257 -10.69 25.69 -9.35
CA ALA A 257 -11.40 26.96 -9.34
C ALA A 257 -12.70 26.90 -8.51
N ALA A 258 -13.33 25.72 -8.39
CA ALA A 258 -14.55 25.52 -7.60
C ALA A 258 -14.35 25.75 -6.10
N PHE A 259 -13.10 25.73 -5.62
CA PHE A 259 -12.75 25.99 -4.21
C PHE A 259 -12.35 27.45 -3.93
N THR A 260 -12.37 28.33 -4.93
CA THR A 260 -12.06 29.75 -4.72
C THR A 260 -13.27 30.45 -4.08
N PRO A 261 -13.19 30.90 -2.83
CA PRO A 261 -14.30 31.63 -2.21
C PRO A 261 -14.46 33.02 -2.84
N PRO A 262 -15.64 33.65 -2.78
CA PRO A 262 -15.78 35.05 -3.11
C PRO A 262 -14.89 35.91 -2.19
N PRO A 263 -14.44 37.10 -2.65
CA PRO A 263 -13.72 38.03 -1.80
C PRO A 263 -14.59 38.41 -0.58
N PRO A 264 -13.97 38.70 0.59
CA PRO A 264 -14.70 39.24 1.74
C PRO A 264 -15.41 40.55 1.39
N ASP A 265 -16.56 40.79 2.01
CA ASP A 265 -17.28 42.07 1.97
C ASP A 265 -16.48 43.21 2.63
#